data_AF-A0A2H0P0D4-F1
#
_entry.id   AF-A0A2H0P0D4-F1
#
_cell.length_a   1.000
_cell.length_b   1.000
_cell.length_c   1.000
_cell.angle_alpha   90.00
_cell.angle_beta   90.00
_cell.angle_gamma   90.00
#
_symmetry.space_group_name_H-M   'P 1'
#
loop_
_entity.id
_entity.type
_entity.pdbx_description
1 polymer ?
#
loop_
_entity_poly.entity_id
_entity_poly.type
_entity_poly.pdbx_seq_one_letter_code
_entity_poly.pdbx_strand_id
1 'polypeptide(L)'
;MALESPWLGLGPGSYAYALPSHVHGRPDLSSLFAHHHFLETAAEQGWPYTLLWVTGLAAILKPAPAGRRFGPVAALLHGLVDYALAVPGVFWLFCATTALASPPEGRSVNVPLRWRPVLCVGVLIAAGAAGARVQRDWSADRLRAQAMASLREGRLEEAAGKLEASEVLSPHPEAARLRAEIILSQHGSKAEAARQLSRAIALDPYRASSRAMLAELTVTNEP
;
A
#
# COMPACT_ATOMS: atom_id res chain seq x y z
N MET A 1 -20.23 2.47 4.75
CA MET A 1 -18.84 2.91 4.97
C MET A 1 -18.62 4.41 4.77
N ALA A 2 -18.50 5.00 3.57
CA ALA A 2 -18.22 6.44 3.44
C ALA A 2 -19.27 7.40 4.07
N LEU A 3 -20.49 6.91 4.29
CA LEU A 3 -21.58 7.61 4.99
C LEU A 3 -21.61 7.32 6.51
N GLU A 4 -20.93 6.26 6.96
CA GLU A 4 -20.90 5.76 8.34
C GLU A 4 -19.55 6.02 9.04
N SER A 5 -18.49 6.28 8.25
CA SER A 5 -17.19 6.73 8.73
C SER A 5 -17.33 8.12 9.36
N PRO A 6 -16.55 8.46 10.39
CA PRO A 6 -16.50 9.83 10.89
C PRO A 6 -16.13 10.78 9.74
N TRP A 7 -16.60 12.03 9.80
CA TRP A 7 -16.32 13.09 8.81
C TRP A 7 -14.82 13.22 8.45
N LEU A 8 -13.94 12.77 9.33
CA LEU A 8 -12.47 12.78 9.21
C LEU A 8 -11.86 11.48 8.64
N GLY A 9 -12.66 10.48 8.29
CA GLY A 9 -12.19 9.19 7.78
C GLY A 9 -11.72 8.23 8.87
N LEU A 10 -11.43 6.99 8.46
CA LEU A 10 -10.97 5.90 9.34
C LEU A 10 -9.44 5.79 9.43
N GLY A 11 -8.72 6.61 8.66
CA GLY A 11 -7.27 6.62 8.55
C GLY A 11 -6.75 6.05 7.21
N PRO A 12 -5.50 6.37 6.81
CA PRO A 12 -4.90 5.87 5.58
C PRO A 12 -4.83 4.34 5.53
N GLY A 13 -5.20 3.74 4.40
CA GLY A 13 -5.19 2.29 4.20
C GLY A 13 -6.28 1.53 4.94
N SER A 14 -7.17 2.23 5.65
CA SER A 14 -8.25 1.59 6.43
C SER A 14 -9.31 0.91 5.56
N TYR A 15 -9.41 1.26 4.27
CA TYR A 15 -10.50 0.79 3.42
C TYR A 15 -10.52 -0.72 3.27
N ALA A 16 -9.37 -1.33 2.95
CA ALA A 16 -9.23 -2.77 2.79
C ALA A 16 -9.62 -3.56 4.04
N TYR A 17 -9.58 -2.92 5.23
CA TYR A 17 -9.89 -3.54 6.51
C TYR A 17 -11.31 -3.25 7.01
N ALA A 18 -11.84 -2.08 6.68
CA ALA A 18 -13.19 -1.68 7.06
C ALA A 18 -14.25 -2.23 6.09
N LEU A 19 -13.90 -2.46 4.81
CA LEU A 19 -14.85 -2.95 3.83
C LEU A 19 -15.47 -4.32 4.21
N PRO A 20 -14.71 -5.33 4.68
CA PRO A 20 -15.27 -6.63 5.06
C PRO A 20 -16.35 -6.56 6.14
N SER A 21 -16.32 -5.58 7.05
CA SER A 21 -17.38 -5.43 8.07
C SER A 21 -18.67 -4.81 7.52
N HIS A 22 -18.62 -4.23 6.32
CA HIS A 22 -19.78 -3.61 5.67
C HIS A 22 -20.36 -4.50 4.56
N VAL A 23 -19.55 -5.36 3.94
CA VAL A 23 -20.00 -6.29 2.89
C VAL A 23 -20.57 -7.55 3.53
N HIS A 24 -21.86 -7.52 3.84
CA HIS A 24 -22.61 -8.70 4.26
C HIS A 24 -23.15 -9.42 3.02
N GLY A 25 -22.68 -10.64 2.73
CA GLY A 25 -23.47 -11.55 1.87
C GLY A 25 -22.75 -12.53 0.95
N ARG A 26 -21.44 -12.40 0.67
CA ARG A 26 -20.70 -13.39 -0.15
C ARG A 26 -19.22 -13.44 0.24
N PRO A 27 -18.80 -14.36 1.13
CA PRO A 27 -17.40 -14.48 1.56
C PRO A 27 -16.43 -14.78 0.38
N ASP A 28 -16.95 -15.32 -0.72
CA ASP A 28 -16.12 -15.83 -1.83
C ASP A 28 -16.00 -14.85 -3.01
N LEU A 29 -16.73 -13.72 -2.98
CA LEU A 29 -16.83 -12.73 -4.07
C LEU A 29 -16.72 -11.27 -3.57
N SER A 30 -15.87 -11.02 -2.57
CA SER A 30 -15.57 -9.66 -2.13
C SER A 30 -14.30 -9.14 -2.81
N SER A 31 -14.38 -7.96 -3.43
CA SER A 31 -13.18 -7.20 -3.79
C SER A 31 -12.66 -6.52 -2.52
N LEU A 32 -11.35 -6.55 -2.29
CA LEU A 32 -10.70 -5.83 -1.20
C LEU A 32 -10.60 -4.31 -1.46
N PHE A 33 -10.98 -3.85 -2.66
CA PHE A 33 -10.85 -2.46 -3.10
C PHE A 33 -12.20 -1.90 -3.55
N ALA A 34 -12.42 -0.60 -3.32
CA ALA A 34 -13.52 0.09 -3.96
C ALA A 34 -13.15 0.26 -5.42
N HIS A 35 -14.04 -0.09 -6.34
CA HIS A 35 -13.93 0.37 -7.73
C HIS A 35 -14.30 1.87 -7.84
N HIS A 36 -13.93 2.69 -6.85
CA HIS A 36 -14.28 4.10 -6.80
C HIS A 36 -13.30 4.89 -5.91
N HIS A 37 -12.31 5.52 -6.53
CA HIS A 37 -11.21 6.23 -5.87
C HIS A 37 -11.66 7.26 -4.84
N PHE A 38 -12.66 8.07 -5.18
CA PHE A 38 -13.12 9.14 -4.30
C PHE A 38 -13.87 8.65 -3.06
N LEU A 39 -14.63 7.55 -3.17
CA LEU A 39 -15.36 6.98 -2.04
C LEU A 39 -14.40 6.31 -1.07
N GLU A 40 -13.38 5.65 -1.60
CA GLU A 40 -12.29 5.12 -0.77
C GLU A 40 -11.53 6.25 -0.09
N THR A 41 -11.12 7.28 -0.83
CA THR A 41 -10.42 8.45 -0.27
C THR A 41 -11.27 9.12 0.81
N ALA A 42 -12.59 9.26 0.60
CA ALA A 42 -13.50 9.81 1.61
C ALA A 42 -13.67 8.88 2.83
N ALA A 43 -13.70 7.58 2.64
CA ALA A 43 -13.78 6.63 3.75
C ALA A 43 -12.49 6.59 4.58
N GLU A 44 -11.33 6.74 3.94
CA GLU A 44 -10.02 6.72 4.60
C GLU A 44 -9.63 8.07 5.22
N GLN A 45 -9.75 9.16 4.47
CA GLN A 45 -9.23 10.49 4.83
C GLN A 45 -10.33 11.49 5.20
N GLY A 46 -11.60 11.12 5.01
CA GLY A 46 -12.75 11.97 5.29
C GLY A 46 -13.15 12.87 4.12
N TRP A 47 -14.39 13.35 4.17
CA TRP A 47 -14.96 14.22 3.15
C TRP A 47 -14.24 15.58 3.00
N PRO A 48 -13.79 16.26 4.07
CA PRO A 48 -13.03 17.50 3.94
C PRO A 48 -11.74 17.33 3.14
N TYR A 49 -10.99 16.27 3.41
CA TYR A 49 -9.76 15.98 2.68
C TYR A 49 -10.07 15.73 1.20
N THR A 50 -11.04 14.87 0.91
CA THR A 50 -11.44 14.57 -0.48
C THR A 50 -11.87 15.82 -1.23
N LEU A 51 -12.67 16.70 -0.61
CA LEU A 51 -13.09 17.96 -1.21
C LEU A 51 -11.89 18.90 -1.45
N LEU A 52 -10.99 19.03 -0.47
CA LEU A 52 -9.78 19.86 -0.61
C LEU A 52 -8.88 19.33 -1.75
N TRP A 53 -8.73 18.01 -1.85
CA TRP A 53 -7.94 17.38 -2.89
C TRP A 53 -8.53 17.60 -4.29
N VAL A 54 -9.83 17.37 -4.46
CA VAL A 54 -10.53 17.60 -5.75
C VAL A 54 -10.49 19.08 -6.15
N THR A 55 -10.76 19.98 -5.20
CA THR A 55 -10.74 21.43 -5.47
C THR A 55 -9.34 21.94 -5.77
N GLY A 56 -8.31 21.44 -5.08
CA GLY A 56 -6.90 21.72 -5.39
C GLY A 56 -6.50 21.28 -6.79
N LEU A 57 -6.86 20.05 -7.18
CA LEU A 57 -6.62 19.56 -8.55
C LEU A 57 -7.37 20.38 -9.59
N ALA A 58 -8.64 20.70 -9.34
CA ALA A 58 -9.41 21.56 -10.23
C ALA A 58 -8.75 22.95 -10.38
N ALA A 59 -8.24 23.53 -9.30
CA ALA A 59 -7.52 24.81 -9.34
C ALA A 59 -6.23 24.73 -10.16
N ILE A 60 -5.45 23.64 -10.03
CA ILE A 60 -4.22 23.40 -10.81
C ILE A 60 -4.53 23.23 -12.31
N LEU A 61 -5.60 22.52 -12.64
CA LEU A 61 -5.97 22.23 -14.03
C LEU A 61 -6.74 23.37 -14.71
N LYS A 62 -7.43 24.23 -13.94
CA LYS A 62 -8.24 25.36 -14.45
C LYS A 62 -7.51 26.36 -15.35
N PRO A 63 -6.21 26.67 -15.21
CA PRO A 63 -5.50 27.53 -16.15
C PRO A 63 -4.97 26.82 -17.42
N ALA A 64 -4.90 25.49 -17.44
CA ALA A 64 -4.25 24.74 -18.52
C ALA A 64 -5.04 24.79 -19.86
N PRO A 65 -4.45 24.65 -21.04
CA PRO A 65 -5.22 24.47 -22.28
C PRO A 65 -6.06 23.17 -22.26
N ALA A 66 -7.23 23.14 -22.90
CA ALA A 66 -8.14 21.99 -22.89
C ALA A 66 -7.44 20.66 -23.29
N GLY A 67 -6.59 20.69 -24.33
CA GLY A 67 -5.84 19.51 -24.76
C GLY A 67 -4.85 18.97 -23.72
N ARG A 68 -4.32 19.82 -22.83
CA ARG A 68 -3.40 19.38 -21.76
C ARG A 68 -4.13 18.87 -20.52
N ARG A 69 -5.39 19.28 -20.31
CA ARG A 69 -6.23 18.76 -19.20
C ARG A 69 -6.77 17.37 -19.47
N PHE A 70 -6.78 16.92 -20.72
CA PHE A 70 -7.41 15.66 -21.10
C PHE A 70 -6.87 14.45 -20.32
N GLY A 71 -5.54 14.30 -20.22
CA GLY A 71 -4.93 13.19 -19.49
C GLY A 71 -5.33 13.12 -18.01
N PRO A 72 -5.10 14.18 -17.22
CA PRO A 72 -5.50 14.22 -15.82
C PRO A 72 -7.00 14.04 -15.60
N VAL A 73 -7.84 14.67 -16.43
CA VAL A 73 -9.30 14.55 -16.33
C VAL A 73 -9.76 13.13 -16.67
N ALA A 74 -9.19 12.49 -17.71
CA ALA A 74 -9.51 11.11 -18.05
C ALA A 74 -9.15 10.15 -16.92
N ALA A 75 -7.99 10.34 -16.27
CA ALA A 75 -7.60 9.55 -15.11
C ALA A 75 -8.55 9.75 -13.91
N LEU A 76 -8.99 10.98 -13.66
CA LEU A 76 -9.98 11.28 -12.60
C LEU A 76 -11.34 10.67 -12.88
N LEU A 77 -11.82 10.76 -14.13
CA LEU A 77 -13.08 10.15 -14.55
C LEU A 77 -13.02 8.63 -14.46
N HIS A 78 -11.90 8.03 -14.86
CA HIS A 78 -11.68 6.60 -14.67
C HIS A 78 -11.66 6.23 -13.18
N GLY A 79 -11.13 7.12 -12.33
CA GLY A 79 -11.19 7.02 -10.86
C GLY A 79 -12.61 6.93 -10.25
N LEU A 80 -13.67 7.29 -10.99
CA LEU A 80 -15.06 7.10 -10.56
C LEU A 80 -15.55 5.66 -10.78
N VAL A 81 -14.90 4.91 -11.66
CA VAL A 81 -15.30 3.56 -12.08
C VAL A 81 -14.29 2.49 -11.63
N ASP A 82 -13.02 2.86 -11.44
CA ASP A 82 -11.98 1.94 -11.01
C ASP A 82 -10.86 2.62 -10.20
N TYR A 83 -10.03 1.82 -9.54
CA TYR A 83 -9.00 2.27 -8.61
C TYR A 83 -7.68 2.69 -9.29
N ALA A 84 -7.79 3.42 -10.41
CA ALA A 84 -6.67 3.78 -11.27
C ALA A 84 -5.51 4.45 -10.52
N LEU A 85 -5.79 5.42 -9.65
CA LEU A 85 -4.73 6.22 -9.00
C LEU A 85 -3.99 5.51 -7.88
N ALA A 86 -4.41 4.32 -7.46
CA ALA A 86 -3.63 3.51 -6.53
C ALA A 86 -2.64 2.59 -7.22
N VAL A 87 -2.81 2.34 -8.52
CA VAL A 87 -1.81 1.63 -9.31
C VAL A 87 -0.62 2.56 -9.51
N PRO A 88 0.58 2.26 -8.98
CA PRO A 88 1.69 3.22 -8.95
C PRO A 88 2.05 3.77 -10.34
N GLY A 89 2.01 2.93 -11.38
CA GLY A 89 2.29 3.38 -12.75
C GLY A 89 1.28 4.40 -13.28
N VAL A 90 -0.01 4.19 -13.00
CA VAL A 90 -1.08 5.12 -13.41
C VAL A 90 -1.03 6.40 -12.57
N PHE A 91 -0.72 6.29 -11.28
CA PHE A 91 -0.48 7.45 -10.42
C PHE A 91 0.68 8.32 -10.94
N TRP A 92 1.80 7.72 -11.31
CA TRP A 92 2.94 8.47 -11.86
C TRP A 92 2.60 9.14 -13.20
N LEU A 93 1.85 8.46 -14.07
CA LEU A 93 1.39 9.05 -15.32
C LEU A 93 0.41 10.21 -15.06
N PHE A 94 -0.49 10.08 -14.08
CA PHE A 94 -1.37 11.15 -13.64
C PHE A 94 -0.58 12.36 -13.12
N CYS A 95 0.42 12.15 -12.26
CA CYS A 95 1.29 13.20 -11.75
C CYS A 95 2.06 13.90 -12.89
N ALA A 96 2.64 13.13 -13.81
CA ALA A 96 3.38 13.68 -14.95
C ALA A 96 2.48 14.51 -15.87
N THR A 97 1.31 13.99 -16.24
CA THR A 97 0.36 14.70 -17.11
C THR A 97 -0.24 15.93 -16.42
N THR A 98 -0.46 15.89 -15.10
CA THR A 98 -0.89 17.05 -14.29
C THR A 98 0.19 18.12 -14.25
N ALA A 99 1.46 17.74 -14.05
CA ALA A 99 2.59 18.65 -14.08
C ALA A 99 2.78 19.30 -15.46
N LEU A 100 2.59 18.56 -16.54
CA LEU A 100 2.64 19.09 -17.92
C LEU A 100 1.45 20.00 -18.25
N ALA A 101 0.32 19.86 -17.53
CA ALA A 101 -0.83 20.74 -17.66
C ALA A 101 -0.62 22.08 -16.95
N SER A 102 0.15 22.09 -15.87
CA SER A 102 0.48 23.33 -15.14
C SER A 102 1.22 24.33 -16.04
N PRO A 103 0.90 25.63 -15.94
CA PRO A 103 1.66 26.65 -16.65
C PRO A 103 3.12 26.60 -16.20
N PRO A 104 4.09 26.79 -17.10
CA PRO A 104 5.49 26.88 -16.69
C PRO A 104 5.63 28.06 -15.74
N GLU A 105 6.01 27.79 -14.49
CA GLU A 105 6.43 28.86 -13.61
C GLU A 105 7.65 29.51 -14.25
N GLY A 106 7.58 30.81 -14.56
CA GLY A 106 8.71 31.59 -15.09
C GLY A 106 9.90 31.70 -14.11
N ARG A 107 9.80 31.03 -12.97
CA ARG A 107 10.82 30.95 -11.93
C ARG A 107 11.81 29.85 -12.30
N SER A 108 12.72 30.16 -13.21
CA SER A 108 13.86 29.29 -13.45
C SER A 108 14.79 29.32 -12.22
N VAL A 109 15.02 28.18 -11.59
CA VAL A 109 16.12 28.05 -10.64
C VAL A 109 17.42 28.09 -11.44
N ASN A 110 18.14 29.21 -11.38
CA ASN A 110 19.41 29.34 -12.07
C ASN A 110 20.47 28.54 -11.31
N VAL A 111 20.69 27.29 -11.73
CA VAL A 111 21.78 26.46 -11.23
C VAL A 111 23.07 26.88 -11.94
N PRO A 112 24.09 27.38 -11.22
CA PRO A 112 25.36 27.77 -11.80
C PRO A 112 25.99 26.60 -12.56
N LEU A 113 26.61 26.87 -13.72
CA LEU A 113 27.12 25.85 -14.65
C LEU A 113 28.03 24.82 -13.95
N ARG A 114 28.85 25.27 -12.98
CA ARG A 114 29.76 24.44 -12.18
C ARG A 114 29.06 23.37 -11.32
N TRP A 115 27.81 23.60 -10.90
CA TRP A 115 27.05 22.69 -10.04
C TRP A 115 26.20 21.70 -10.84
N ARG A 116 25.91 21.98 -12.11
CA ARG A 116 25.08 21.10 -12.96
C ARG A 116 25.59 19.66 -13.02
N PRO A 117 26.88 19.36 -13.27
CA PRO A 117 27.35 17.98 -13.29
C PRO A 117 27.24 17.31 -11.92
N VAL A 118 27.54 18.05 -10.84
CA VAL A 118 27.45 17.54 -9.46
C VAL A 118 26.01 17.19 -9.10
N LEU A 119 25.06 18.07 -9.41
CA LEU A 119 23.64 17.80 -9.17
C LEU A 119 23.12 16.66 -10.06
N CYS A 120 23.55 16.58 -11.32
CA CYS A 120 23.17 15.49 -12.21
C CYS A 120 23.65 14.13 -11.65
N VAL A 121 24.93 14.04 -11.25
CA VAL A 121 25.48 12.85 -10.61
C VAL A 121 24.76 12.55 -9.30
N GLY A 122 24.48 13.56 -8.47
CA GLY A 122 23.74 13.40 -7.22
C GLY A 122 22.33 12.84 -7.44
N VAL A 123 21.61 13.34 -8.46
CA VAL A 123 20.29 12.83 -8.85
C VAL A 123 20.38 11.40 -9.34
N LEU A 124 21.38 11.06 -10.16
CA LEU A 124 21.58 9.68 -10.65
C LEU A 124 21.89 8.70 -9.51
N ILE A 125 22.73 9.10 -8.55
CA ILE A 125 23.02 8.30 -7.36
C ILE A 125 21.77 8.12 -6.50
N ALA A 126 21.02 9.20 -6.26
CA ALA A 126 19.78 9.14 -5.49
C ALA A 126 18.73 8.26 -6.17
N ALA A 127 18.57 8.38 -7.49
CA ALA A 127 17.68 7.54 -8.28
C ALA A 127 18.13 6.07 -8.27
N GLY A 128 19.43 5.80 -8.40
CA GLY A 128 19.99 4.45 -8.32
C GLY A 128 19.78 3.81 -6.95
N ALA A 129 19.99 4.57 -5.86
CA ALA A 129 19.74 4.10 -4.50
C ALA A 129 18.24 3.82 -4.25
N ALA A 130 17.37 4.70 -4.71
CA ALA A 130 15.92 4.51 -4.64
C ALA A 130 15.49 3.27 -5.44
N GLY A 131 15.99 3.11 -6.66
CA GLY A 131 15.74 1.94 -7.50
C GLY A 131 16.23 0.63 -6.86
N ALA A 132 17.43 0.62 -6.28
CA ALA A 132 17.97 -0.53 -5.57
C ALA A 132 17.12 -0.92 -4.35
N ARG A 133 16.60 0.06 -3.61
CA ARG A 133 15.68 -0.18 -2.49
C ARG A 133 14.37 -0.79 -2.96
N VAL A 134 13.73 -0.21 -3.97
CA VAL A 134 12.49 -0.74 -4.56
C VAL A 134 12.70 -2.17 -5.07
N GLN A 135 13.82 -2.44 -5.76
CA GLN A 135 14.13 -3.77 -6.24
C GLN A 135 14.27 -4.78 -5.09
N ARG A 136 14.95 -4.39 -4.01
CA ARG A 136 15.10 -5.23 -2.81
C ARG A 136 13.77 -5.55 -2.16
N ASP A 137 12.90 -4.55 -1.98
CA ASP A 137 11.56 -4.73 -1.41
C ASP A 137 10.68 -5.62 -2.31
N TRP A 138 10.72 -5.40 -3.63
CA TRP A 138 9.99 -6.23 -4.59
C TRP A 138 10.49 -7.69 -4.62
N SER A 139 11.81 -7.91 -4.52
CA SER A 139 12.37 -9.26 -4.37
C SER A 139 11.89 -9.93 -3.07
N ALA A 140 11.78 -9.19 -1.97
CA ALA A 140 11.22 -9.70 -0.72
C ALA A 140 9.73 -10.05 -0.84
N ASP A 141 8.92 -9.18 -1.47
CA ASP A 141 7.50 -9.44 -1.75
C ASP A 141 7.31 -10.70 -2.60
N ARG A 142 8.15 -10.86 -3.64
CA ARG A 142 8.12 -12.05 -4.51
C ARG A 142 8.39 -13.33 -3.72
N LEU A 143 9.39 -13.32 -2.83
CA LEU A 143 9.70 -14.47 -1.97
C LEU A 143 8.53 -14.81 -1.04
N ARG A 144 7.86 -13.80 -0.44
CA ARG A 144 6.64 -13.99 0.36
C ARG A 144 5.49 -14.57 -0.44
N ALA A 145 5.24 -14.07 -1.64
CA ALA A 145 4.21 -14.60 -2.53
C ALA A 145 4.48 -16.07 -2.89
N GLN A 146 5.73 -16.41 -3.19
CA GLN A 146 6.14 -17.80 -3.45
C GLN A 146 6.03 -18.69 -2.20
N ALA A 147 6.33 -18.17 -1.01
CA ALA A 147 6.15 -18.89 0.24
C ALA A 147 4.68 -19.20 0.50
N MET A 148 3.78 -18.23 0.28
CA MET A 148 2.34 -18.42 0.41
C MET A 148 1.81 -19.48 -0.57
N ALA A 149 2.35 -19.54 -1.80
CA ALA A 149 2.03 -20.62 -2.74
C ALA A 149 2.49 -21.99 -2.20
N SER A 150 3.74 -22.10 -1.73
CA SER A 150 4.25 -23.34 -1.12
C SER A 150 3.44 -23.77 0.11
N LEU A 151 2.95 -22.82 0.92
CA LEU A 151 2.06 -23.10 2.07
C LEU A 151 0.75 -23.75 1.65
N ARG A 152 0.09 -23.19 0.62
CA ARG A 152 -1.17 -23.73 0.09
C ARG A 152 -1.01 -25.14 -0.47
N GLU A 153 0.19 -25.47 -0.93
CA GLU A 153 0.54 -26.79 -1.45
C GLU A 153 1.11 -27.73 -0.36
N GLY A 154 1.10 -27.31 0.91
CA GLY A 154 1.55 -28.11 2.05
C GLY A 154 3.08 -28.27 2.18
N ARG A 155 3.87 -27.55 1.36
CA ARG A 155 5.34 -27.59 1.39
C ARG A 155 5.90 -26.61 2.42
N LEU A 156 5.75 -26.96 3.70
CA LEU A 156 6.04 -26.09 4.85
C LEU A 156 7.52 -25.68 4.93
N GLU A 157 8.46 -26.60 4.69
CA GLU A 157 9.90 -26.30 4.72
C GLU A 157 10.33 -25.33 3.62
N GLU A 158 9.82 -25.53 2.40
CA GLU A 158 10.11 -24.64 1.29
C GLU A 158 9.56 -23.23 1.54
N ALA A 159 8.36 -23.15 2.12
CA ALA A 159 7.77 -21.88 2.54
C ALA A 159 8.61 -21.20 3.61
N ALA A 160 9.05 -21.94 4.64
CA ALA A 160 9.87 -21.41 5.73
C ALA A 160 11.19 -20.79 5.21
N GLY A 161 11.88 -21.50 4.31
CA GLY A 161 13.12 -21.01 3.68
C GLY A 161 12.91 -19.76 2.83
N LYS A 162 11.82 -19.68 2.05
CA LYS A 162 11.48 -18.47 1.27
C LYS A 162 11.12 -17.29 2.17
N LEU A 163 10.40 -17.52 3.27
CA LEU A 163 10.11 -16.47 4.25
C LEU A 163 11.40 -15.97 4.92
N GLU A 164 12.34 -16.87 5.22
CA GLU A 164 13.66 -16.48 5.76
C GLU A 164 14.41 -15.56 4.80
N ALA A 165 14.53 -15.99 3.54
CA ALA A 165 15.18 -15.20 2.50
C ALA A 165 14.49 -13.84 2.32
N SER A 166 13.16 -13.78 2.40
CA SER A 166 12.44 -12.51 2.38
C SER A 166 12.79 -11.62 3.57
N GLU A 167 12.84 -12.16 4.78
CA GLU A 167 13.11 -11.37 6.00
C GLU A 167 14.53 -10.80 6.02
N VAL A 168 15.50 -11.52 5.45
CA VAL A 168 16.87 -11.02 5.25
C VAL A 168 16.88 -9.78 4.35
N LEU A 169 16.01 -9.75 3.33
CA LEU A 169 15.87 -8.60 2.44
C LEU A 169 15.09 -7.47 3.12
N SER A 170 13.88 -7.73 3.59
CA SER A 170 13.01 -6.71 4.16
C SER A 170 12.11 -7.33 5.23
N PRO A 171 12.29 -6.99 6.52
CA PRO A 171 11.39 -7.44 7.58
C PRO A 171 9.96 -6.99 7.30
N HIS A 172 8.99 -7.90 7.39
CA HIS A 172 7.60 -7.60 7.05
C HIS A 172 6.62 -8.31 8.01
N PRO A 173 5.52 -7.66 8.45
CA PRO A 173 4.55 -8.26 9.37
C PRO A 173 3.94 -9.55 8.82
N GLU A 174 3.72 -9.61 7.49
CA GLU A 174 3.20 -10.81 6.83
C GLU A 174 4.15 -12.02 6.90
N ALA A 175 5.47 -11.80 6.82
CA ALA A 175 6.41 -12.91 6.92
C ALA A 175 6.37 -13.52 8.33
N ALA A 176 6.36 -12.68 9.36
CA ALA A 176 6.24 -13.11 10.75
C ALA A 176 4.90 -13.83 11.01
N ARG A 177 3.79 -13.32 10.45
CA ARG A 177 2.48 -13.97 10.55
C ARG A 177 2.47 -15.36 9.89
N LEU A 178 2.96 -15.48 8.65
CA LEU A 178 3.02 -16.75 7.94
C LEU A 178 3.96 -17.76 8.61
N ARG A 179 5.06 -17.29 9.23
CA ARG A 179 5.91 -18.14 10.06
C ARG A 179 5.18 -18.69 11.28
N ALA A 180 4.37 -17.87 11.96
CA ALA A 180 3.54 -18.34 13.07
C ALA A 180 2.58 -19.46 12.62
N GLU A 181 1.98 -19.31 11.45
CA GLU A 181 1.08 -20.31 10.84
C GLU A 181 1.80 -21.63 10.54
N ILE A 182 3.04 -21.57 10.00
CA ILE A 182 3.90 -22.74 9.80
C ILE A 182 4.21 -23.43 11.14
N ILE A 183 4.61 -22.66 12.15
CA ILE A 183 4.98 -23.19 13.47
C ILE A 183 3.80 -23.93 14.12
N LEU A 184 2.61 -23.34 14.05
CA LEU A 184 1.38 -23.98 14.54
C LEU A 184 1.09 -25.27 13.78
N SER A 185 1.31 -25.28 12.46
CA SER A 185 1.05 -26.44 11.60
C SER A 185 2.05 -27.59 11.80
N GLN A 186 3.33 -27.30 12.04
CA GLN A 186 4.38 -28.32 12.15
C GLN A 186 4.59 -28.86 13.58
N HIS A 187 4.58 -27.98 14.58
CA HIS A 187 5.08 -28.29 15.92
C HIS A 187 4.09 -27.97 17.05
N GLY A 188 2.97 -27.30 16.76
CA GLY A 188 1.96 -26.94 17.77
C GLY A 188 2.46 -26.02 18.90
N SER A 189 3.68 -25.49 18.80
CA SER A 189 4.28 -24.62 19.83
C SER A 189 3.62 -23.25 19.82
N LYS A 190 2.48 -23.14 20.52
CA LYS A 190 1.69 -21.91 20.65
C LYS A 190 2.54 -20.75 21.17
N ALA A 191 3.49 -21.01 22.06
CA ALA A 191 4.39 -20.00 22.61
C ALA A 191 5.29 -19.37 21.53
N GLU A 192 5.85 -20.19 20.65
CA GLU A 192 6.72 -19.69 19.57
C GLU A 192 5.92 -18.97 18.48
N ALA A 193 4.75 -19.49 18.13
CA ALA A 193 3.81 -18.82 17.24
C ALA A 193 3.38 -17.45 17.81
N ALA A 194 3.10 -17.36 19.11
CA ALA A 194 2.76 -16.11 19.79
C ALA A 194 3.90 -15.09 19.75
N ARG A 195 5.17 -15.52 19.84
CA ARG A 195 6.33 -14.63 19.64
C ARG A 195 6.37 -14.04 18.24
N GLN A 196 6.13 -14.87 17.22
CA GLN A 196 6.11 -14.40 15.83
C GLN A 196 4.93 -13.45 15.56
N LEU A 197 3.76 -13.72 16.12
CA LEU A 197 2.60 -12.81 16.03
C LEU A 197 2.84 -11.49 16.76
N SER A 198 3.47 -11.52 17.93
CA SER A 198 3.90 -10.32 18.64
C SER A 198 4.87 -9.48 17.80
N ARG A 199 5.82 -10.12 17.11
CA ARG A 199 6.72 -9.46 16.15
C ARG A 199 5.95 -8.87 14.97
N ALA A 200 4.96 -9.58 14.44
CA ALA A 200 4.11 -9.07 13.37
C ALA A 200 3.33 -7.82 13.80
N ILE A 201 2.82 -7.79 15.04
CA ILE A 201 2.13 -6.62 15.63
C ILE A 201 3.10 -5.47 15.90
N ALA A 202 4.34 -5.75 16.30
CA ALA A 202 5.35 -4.71 16.47
C ALA A 202 5.73 -4.04 15.14
N LEU A 203 5.73 -4.80 14.05
CA LEU A 203 5.96 -4.28 12.69
C LEU A 203 4.75 -3.55 12.11
N ASP A 204 3.53 -4.02 12.43
CA ASP A 204 2.28 -3.39 12.02
C ASP A 204 1.24 -3.47 13.16
N PRO A 205 1.16 -2.42 14.01
CA PRO A 205 0.25 -2.40 15.15
C PRO A 205 -1.22 -2.41 14.75
N TYR A 206 -1.58 -2.03 13.52
CA TYR A 206 -2.98 -1.88 13.11
C TYR A 206 -3.56 -3.15 12.51
N ARG A 207 -2.74 -4.21 12.38
CA ARG A 207 -3.16 -5.46 11.77
C ARG A 207 -4.04 -6.32 12.66
N ALA A 208 -5.35 -6.25 12.42
CA ALA A 208 -6.35 -7.03 13.16
C ALA A 208 -6.11 -8.55 13.08
N SER A 209 -5.71 -9.10 11.93
CA SER A 209 -5.49 -10.55 11.77
C SER A 209 -4.43 -11.10 12.72
N SER A 210 -3.31 -10.38 12.90
CA SER A 210 -2.24 -10.81 13.81
C SER A 210 -2.66 -10.72 15.28
N ARG A 211 -3.44 -9.69 15.62
CA ARG A 211 -4.02 -9.53 16.96
C ARG A 211 -5.07 -10.60 17.27
N ALA A 212 -5.95 -10.90 16.31
CA ALA A 212 -6.98 -11.92 16.45
C ALA A 212 -6.36 -13.31 16.63
N MET A 213 -5.37 -13.67 15.80
CA MET A 213 -4.63 -14.93 15.97
C MET A 213 -3.91 -15.00 17.31
N LEU A 214 -3.28 -13.91 17.76
CA LEU A 214 -2.61 -13.88 19.06
C LEU A 214 -3.62 -14.04 20.20
N ALA A 215 -4.78 -13.37 20.13
CA ALA A 215 -5.84 -13.48 21.11
C ALA A 215 -6.39 -14.91 21.19
N GLU A 216 -6.63 -15.57 20.05
CA GLU A 216 -7.07 -16.96 19.97
C GLU A 216 -6.06 -17.92 20.62
N LEU A 217 -4.75 -17.70 20.39
CA LEU A 217 -3.71 -18.49 21.04
C LEU A 217 -3.65 -18.28 22.55
N THR A 218 -3.95 -17.08 23.05
CA THR A 218 -3.98 -16.80 24.49
C THR A 218 -5.23 -17.37 25.17
N VAL A 219 -6.40 -17.28 24.54
CA VAL A 219 -7.66 -17.81 25.08
C VAL A 219 -7.62 -19.34 25.17
N THR A 220 -7.01 -20.01 24.18
CA THR A 220 -6.86 -21.48 24.20
C THR A 220 -5.74 -21.99 25.12
N ASN A 221 -5.13 -21.11 25.93
CA ASN A 221 -4.09 -21.43 26.90
C ASN A 221 -4.52 -21.16 28.36
N GLU A 222 -5.75 -20.69 28.59
CA GLU A 222 -6.33 -20.68 29.94
C GLU A 222 -6.82 -22.09 30.31
N PRO A 223 -6.48 -22.61 31.50
CA PRO A 223 -6.81 -23.98 31.95
C PRO A 223 -8.29 -24.19 32.25
#